data_AF-A0A1J4L3A2-F1
#
_entry.id   AF-A0A1J4L3A2-F1
#
_cell.length_a   1.000
_cell.length_b   1.000
_cell.length_c   1.000
_cell.angle_alpha   90.00
_cell.angle_beta   90.00
_cell.angle_gamma   90.00
#
_symmetry.space_group_name_H-M   'P 1'
#
loop_
_entity.id
_entity.type
_entity.pdbx_description
1 polymer ?
#
loop_
_entity_poly.entity_id
_entity_poly.type
_entity_poly.pdbx_seq_one_letter_code
_entity_poly.pdbx_strand_id
1 'polypeptide(L)'
;MSLAKFRRCEATVYIFILNSEQIISEISTLSYKQSPTKIMSSKRPVVHIYPRGTYKAPAFYFRGAEPLTEPEYLVKQLSVSREVHKNSRRELEKAKAEFSQLSQSLSQKDGYTVALASALGEESYSTEENARLRHELADLTTRIEAVERSIKYYKEQQGTALVAGLVREKAYYHAEIENLRLEIFEGIDNIRNGKAKLGNIVSSEKYAHILHTIAEHSAVQHLYHKLRSDMNHLFKTFNDKTPPKNSKHARKPENTEIRNLYEQKQNAAIELNEVRNEKYYTENLAKYTSLAMIDQIEAMNQVLVSLGGEELDVNELRAEFLNSNDSGKNSPSSTRKNHSSSPDSPKNKVRTRTKGGLPTSRRSKTSYGMRP
;
A
#
# COMPACT_ATOMS: atom_id res chain seq x y z
N MET A 1 5.81 9.00 -15.94
CA MET A 1 4.50 9.68 -15.92
C MET A 1 4.64 10.88 -14.98
N SER A 2 4.50 12.13 -15.46
CA SER A 2 4.95 13.30 -14.68
C SER A 2 4.00 13.64 -13.52
N LEU A 3 4.58 14.03 -12.38
CA LEU A 3 3.89 14.53 -11.16
C LEU A 3 2.85 15.63 -11.47
N ALA A 4 3.04 16.36 -12.57
CA ALA A 4 2.09 17.38 -13.03
C ALA A 4 0.73 16.81 -13.49
N LYS A 5 0.69 15.57 -14.01
CA LYS A 5 -0.58 14.90 -14.36
C LYS A 5 -1.33 14.42 -13.11
N PHE A 6 -0.62 14.06 -12.04
CA PHE A 6 -1.24 13.61 -10.79
C PHE A 6 -1.90 14.79 -10.05
N ARG A 7 -1.21 15.93 -9.93
CA ARG A 7 -1.78 17.14 -9.29
C ARG A 7 -2.98 17.73 -10.04
N ARG A 8 -3.04 17.60 -11.37
CA ARG A 8 -4.24 17.98 -12.13
C ARG A 8 -5.44 17.06 -11.88
N CYS A 9 -5.21 15.78 -11.56
CA CYS A 9 -6.31 14.88 -11.23
C CYS A 9 -6.87 15.18 -9.82
N GLU A 10 -6.01 15.46 -8.83
CA GLU A 10 -6.45 15.81 -7.47
C GLU A 10 -7.28 17.10 -7.43
N ALA A 11 -6.88 18.13 -8.18
CA ALA A 11 -7.62 19.39 -8.23
C ALA A 11 -9.02 19.22 -8.83
N THR A 12 -9.17 18.39 -9.86
CA THR A 12 -10.47 18.12 -10.49
C THR A 12 -11.39 17.31 -9.57
N VAL A 13 -10.83 16.40 -8.78
CA VAL A 13 -11.59 15.60 -7.79
C VAL A 13 -12.08 16.47 -6.65
N TYR A 14 -11.26 17.39 -6.14
CA TYR A 14 -11.66 18.33 -5.08
C TYR A 14 -12.81 19.26 -5.50
N ILE A 15 -12.80 19.75 -6.75
CA ILE A 15 -13.89 20.58 -7.30
C ILE A 15 -15.19 19.77 -7.43
N PHE A 16 -15.10 18.48 -7.75
CA PHE A 16 -16.28 17.61 -7.85
C PHE A 16 -16.88 17.26 -6.48
N ILE A 17 -16.04 17.13 -5.44
CA ILE A 17 -16.49 16.85 -4.06
C ILE A 17 -17.22 18.07 -3.48
N LEU A 18 -16.65 19.27 -3.60
CA LEU A 18 -17.26 20.50 -3.07
C LEU A 18 -18.60 20.83 -3.74
N ASN A 19 -18.74 20.59 -5.04
CA ASN A 19 -20.02 20.76 -5.74
C ASN A 19 -21.07 19.70 -5.33
N SER A 20 -20.64 18.53 -4.85
CA SER A 20 -21.56 17.46 -4.44
C SER A 20 -22.16 17.67 -3.05
N GLU A 21 -21.42 18.30 -2.13
CA GLU A 21 -21.93 18.67 -0.79
C GLU A 21 -23.02 19.76 -0.89
N GLN A 22 -22.85 20.70 -1.82
CA GLN A 22 -23.84 21.75 -2.06
C GLN A 22 -25.17 21.17 -2.60
N ILE A 23 -25.11 20.15 -3.47
CA ILE A 23 -26.29 19.46 -4.03
C ILE A 23 -27.01 18.60 -2.96
N ILE A 24 -26.29 17.98 -2.03
CA ILE A 24 -26.89 17.15 -0.96
C ILE A 24 -27.68 18.02 0.04
N SER A 25 -27.23 19.25 0.29
CA SER A 25 -27.95 20.19 1.15
C SER A 25 -29.29 20.66 0.55
N GLU A 26 -29.40 20.79 -0.77
CA GLU A 26 -30.63 21.21 -1.46
C GLU A 26 -31.65 20.08 -1.60
N ILE A 27 -31.23 18.83 -1.74
CA ILE A 27 -32.16 17.68 -1.87
C ILE A 27 -32.85 17.38 -0.53
N SER A 28 -32.18 17.65 0.59
CA SER A 28 -32.72 17.39 1.94
C SER A 28 -33.87 18.35 2.32
N THR A 29 -33.98 19.51 1.68
CA THR A 29 -35.06 20.49 1.96
C THR A 29 -36.33 20.26 1.10
N LEU A 30 -36.27 19.41 0.07
CA LEU A 30 -37.39 19.16 -0.86
C LEU A 30 -38.26 17.94 -0.52
N SER A 31 -37.89 17.15 0.49
CA SER A 31 -38.56 15.90 0.87
C SER A 31 -39.64 16.05 1.96
N TYR A 32 -40.45 17.11 1.87
CA TYR A 32 -41.66 17.28 2.69
C TYR A 32 -42.82 17.84 1.84
N LYS A 33 -43.17 17.15 0.74
CA LYS A 33 -44.43 17.39 0.04
C LYS A 33 -45.46 16.36 0.47
N GLN A 34 -46.27 16.76 1.46
CA GLN A 34 -47.51 16.09 1.82
C GLN A 34 -48.46 16.09 0.62
N SER A 35 -49.01 14.92 0.32
CA SER A 35 -50.06 14.68 -0.67
C SER A 35 -51.32 15.53 -0.39
N PRO A 36 -51.97 16.12 -1.41
CA PRO A 36 -53.22 16.85 -1.22
C PRO A 36 -54.37 15.89 -0.97
N THR A 37 -54.90 15.86 0.25
CA THR A 37 -56.16 15.17 0.55
C THR A 37 -57.33 15.94 -0.06
N LYS A 38 -58.05 15.25 -0.93
CA LYS A 38 -59.26 15.64 -1.68
C LYS A 38 -60.35 16.19 -0.74
N ILE A 39 -60.78 17.43 -0.96
CA ILE A 39 -61.87 18.09 -0.23
C ILE A 39 -63.19 17.44 -0.66
N MET A 40 -63.84 16.69 0.24
CA MET A 40 -65.19 16.17 0.03
C MET A 40 -66.26 17.14 0.57
N SER A 41 -67.28 17.29 -0.27
CA SER A 41 -68.57 17.98 -0.17
C SER A 41 -69.02 18.52 1.20
N SER A 42 -69.42 19.79 1.16
CA SER A 42 -70.27 20.47 2.14
C SER A 42 -71.64 19.80 2.28
N LYS A 43 -71.80 18.89 3.23
CA LYS A 43 -73.10 18.55 3.80
C LYS A 43 -73.11 19.04 5.24
N ARG A 44 -74.08 19.91 5.57
CA ARG A 44 -74.30 20.37 6.95
C ARG A 44 -74.53 19.13 7.83
N PRO A 45 -73.84 19.00 8.98
CA PRO A 45 -74.07 17.88 9.87
C PRO A 45 -75.48 17.99 10.44
N VAL A 46 -76.36 17.09 10.00
CA VAL A 46 -77.62 16.83 10.70
C VAL A 46 -77.25 16.29 12.07
N VAL A 47 -77.62 17.03 13.11
CA VAL A 47 -77.39 16.63 14.50
C VAL A 47 -78.21 15.37 14.76
N HIS A 48 -77.57 14.21 14.65
CA HIS A 48 -78.15 12.94 15.09
C HIS A 48 -78.32 12.99 16.60
N ILE A 49 -79.57 13.16 17.04
CA ILE A 49 -79.98 12.86 18.40
C ILE A 49 -79.88 11.34 18.53
N TYR A 50 -78.77 10.88 19.12
CA TYR A 50 -78.48 9.47 19.33
C TYR A 50 -79.60 8.81 20.18
N PRO A 51 -80.19 7.69 19.76
CA PRO A 51 -81.16 6.95 20.57
C PRO A 51 -80.51 6.54 21.89
N ARG A 52 -81.27 6.66 23.00
CA ARG A 52 -80.80 6.39 24.37
C ARG A 52 -80.12 5.01 24.41
N GLY A 53 -78.81 5.01 24.66
CA GLY A 53 -77.96 3.80 24.66
C GLY A 53 -76.79 3.83 23.67
N THR A 54 -76.73 4.78 22.74
CA THR A 54 -75.62 4.91 21.75
C THR A 54 -74.65 6.06 22.02
N TYR A 55 -74.62 6.58 23.26
CA TYR A 55 -73.62 7.55 23.70
C TYR A 55 -72.26 6.85 23.78
N LYS A 56 -71.51 6.83 22.67
CA LYS A 56 -70.09 6.48 22.73
C LYS A 56 -69.40 7.56 23.54
N ALA A 57 -69.00 7.22 24.77
CA ALA A 57 -68.21 8.11 25.59
C ALA A 57 -67.02 8.62 24.76
N PRO A 58 -66.81 9.95 24.66
CA PRO A 58 -65.63 10.47 23.97
C PRO A 58 -64.41 9.83 24.63
N ALA A 59 -63.52 9.27 23.80
CA ALA A 59 -62.35 8.55 24.28
C ALA A 59 -61.56 9.48 25.21
N PHE A 60 -61.61 9.20 26.51
CA PHE A 60 -60.87 9.92 27.51
C PHE A 60 -59.43 9.40 27.47
N TYR A 61 -58.54 10.17 26.85
CA TYR A 61 -57.12 9.91 26.92
C TYR A 61 -56.59 10.59 28.18
N PHE A 62 -55.81 9.86 28.98
CA PHE A 62 -55.09 10.44 30.10
C PHE A 62 -54.21 11.58 29.55
N ARG A 63 -54.47 12.82 29.98
CA ARG A 63 -53.61 13.96 29.65
C ARG A 63 -52.22 13.63 30.17
N GLY A 64 -51.25 13.51 29.26
CA GLY A 64 -49.86 13.33 29.62
C GLY A 64 -49.37 14.54 30.40
N ALA A 65 -48.30 14.38 31.19
CA ALA A 65 -47.70 15.48 31.95
C ALA A 65 -47.18 16.63 31.06
N GLU A 66 -47.11 16.42 29.74
CA GLU A 66 -46.56 17.35 28.77
C GLU A 66 -47.63 17.80 27.75
N PRO A 67 -48.14 19.05 27.85
CA PRO A 67 -49.19 19.59 26.98
C PRO A 67 -48.82 19.67 25.48
N LEU A 68 -47.53 19.63 25.16
CA LEU A 68 -47.00 19.84 23.80
C LEU A 68 -47.12 18.60 22.90
N THR A 69 -47.29 17.42 23.50
CA THR A 69 -47.42 16.15 22.76
C THR A 69 -48.89 15.74 22.58
N GLU A 70 -49.82 16.49 23.17
CA GLU A 70 -51.25 16.21 23.05
C GLU A 70 -51.73 16.41 21.60
N PRO A 71 -52.58 15.50 21.08
CA PRO A 71 -53.05 15.58 19.71
C PRO A 71 -53.86 16.85 19.43
N GLU A 72 -54.56 17.38 20.44
CA GLU A 72 -55.31 18.64 20.36
C GLU A 72 -54.38 19.84 20.12
N TYR A 73 -53.25 19.87 20.82
CA TYR A 73 -52.23 20.90 20.67
C TYR A 73 -51.56 20.81 19.30
N LEU A 74 -51.17 19.61 18.87
CA LEU A 74 -50.55 19.39 17.55
C LEU A 74 -51.49 19.77 16.40
N VAL A 75 -52.78 19.43 16.48
CA VAL A 75 -53.78 19.84 15.47
C VAL A 75 -53.95 21.36 15.44
N LYS A 76 -54.01 22.01 16.60
CA LYS A 76 -54.10 23.46 16.70
C LYS A 76 -52.85 24.15 16.14
N GLN A 77 -51.66 23.66 16.49
CA GLN A 77 -50.38 24.17 16.01
C GLN A 77 -50.26 24.01 14.49
N LEU A 78 -50.66 22.86 13.95
CA LEU A 78 -50.68 22.60 12.51
C LEU A 78 -51.65 23.57 11.78
N SER A 79 -52.82 23.84 12.35
CA SER A 79 -53.76 24.83 11.80
C SER A 79 -53.15 26.23 11.76
N VAL A 80 -52.52 26.67 12.86
CA VAL A 80 -51.83 27.97 12.94
C VAL A 80 -50.70 28.03 11.91
N SER A 81 -49.86 26.99 11.80
CA SER A 81 -48.78 26.93 10.81
C SER A 81 -49.29 26.98 9.37
N ARG A 82 -50.43 26.34 9.06
CA ARG A 82 -51.05 26.43 7.73
C ARG A 82 -51.53 27.83 7.40
N GLU A 83 -52.11 28.52 8.37
CA GLU A 83 -52.58 29.89 8.19
C GLU A 83 -51.41 30.86 8.01
N VAL A 84 -50.36 30.73 8.83
CA VAL A 84 -49.10 31.48 8.67
C VAL A 84 -48.48 31.23 7.29
N HIS A 85 -48.40 29.97 6.85
CA HIS A 85 -47.88 29.63 5.52
C HIS A 85 -48.72 30.22 4.37
N LYS A 86 -50.05 30.27 4.53
CA LYS A 86 -50.93 30.89 3.53
C LYS A 86 -50.72 32.40 3.48
N ASN A 87 -50.52 33.05 4.62
CA ASN A 87 -50.25 34.48 4.70
C ASN A 87 -48.88 34.82 4.11
N SER A 88 -47.83 34.08 4.48
CA SER A 88 -46.49 34.29 3.92
C SER A 88 -46.44 34.06 2.40
N ARG A 89 -47.19 33.08 1.87
CA ARG A 89 -47.32 32.89 0.42
C ARG A 89 -47.97 34.08 -0.27
N ARG A 90 -49.02 34.66 0.34
CA ARG A 90 -49.68 35.87 -0.20
C ARG A 90 -48.77 37.08 -0.15
N GLU A 91 -48.01 37.26 0.92
CA GLU A 91 -47.01 38.33 1.05
C GLU A 91 -45.92 38.20 -0.01
N LEU A 92 -45.43 36.98 -0.25
CA LEU A 92 -44.46 36.70 -1.30
C LEU A 92 -45.01 37.02 -2.70
N GLU A 93 -46.27 36.67 -2.99
CA GLU A 93 -46.92 37.05 -4.25
C GLU A 93 -47.05 38.57 -4.40
N LYS A 94 -47.43 39.29 -3.34
CA LYS A 94 -47.48 40.76 -3.35
C LYS A 94 -46.11 41.38 -3.60
N ALA A 95 -45.08 40.93 -2.89
CA ALA A 95 -43.71 41.41 -3.07
C ALA A 95 -43.19 41.15 -4.50
N LYS A 96 -43.53 40.01 -5.10
CA LYS A 96 -43.22 39.72 -6.51
C LYS A 96 -43.94 40.66 -7.47
N ALA A 97 -45.21 40.97 -7.21
CA ALA A 97 -45.97 41.90 -8.04
C ALA A 97 -45.41 43.33 -7.93
N GLU A 98 -45.08 43.79 -6.72
CA GLU A 98 -44.43 45.08 -6.47
C GLU A 98 -43.06 45.15 -7.15
N PHE A 99 -42.25 44.10 -7.04
CA PHE A 99 -40.97 44.01 -7.74
C PHE A 99 -41.13 44.09 -9.26
N SER A 100 -42.10 43.37 -9.82
CA SER A 100 -42.39 43.42 -11.26
C SER A 100 -42.81 44.82 -11.72
N GLN A 101 -43.66 45.51 -10.95
CA GLN A 101 -44.07 46.88 -11.24
C GLN A 101 -42.90 47.87 -11.15
N LEU A 102 -42.09 47.78 -10.10
CA LEU A 102 -40.90 48.62 -9.92
C LEU A 102 -39.88 48.37 -11.03
N SER A 103 -39.65 47.12 -11.41
CA SER A 103 -38.77 46.75 -12.52
C SER A 103 -39.26 47.31 -13.84
N GLN A 104 -40.57 47.31 -14.10
CA GLN A 104 -41.14 47.89 -15.31
C GLN A 104 -40.99 49.42 -15.33
N SER A 105 -41.24 50.09 -14.19
CA SER A 105 -41.04 51.54 -14.07
C SER A 105 -39.56 51.93 -14.23
N LEU A 106 -38.65 51.14 -13.66
CA LEU A 106 -37.21 51.35 -13.78
C LEU A 106 -36.74 51.15 -15.22
N SER A 107 -37.21 50.11 -15.92
CA SER A 107 -36.92 49.89 -17.34
C SER A 107 -37.37 51.06 -18.24
N GLN A 108 -38.55 51.64 -17.98
CA GLN A 108 -39.02 52.81 -18.71
C GLN A 108 -38.11 54.02 -18.46
N LYS A 109 -37.75 54.29 -17.20
CA LYS A 109 -36.85 55.39 -16.83
C LYS A 109 -35.45 55.20 -17.40
N ASP A 110 -34.93 53.98 -17.36
CA ASP A 110 -33.64 53.62 -17.93
C ASP A 110 -33.62 53.91 -19.44
N GLY A 111 -34.67 53.54 -20.18
CA GLY A 111 -34.80 53.87 -21.60
C GLY A 111 -34.74 55.37 -21.89
N TYR A 112 -35.39 56.19 -21.05
CA TYR A 112 -35.29 57.65 -21.17
C TYR A 112 -33.90 58.18 -20.79
N THR A 113 -33.28 57.68 -19.74
CA THR A 113 -31.94 58.12 -19.31
C THR A 113 -30.85 57.74 -20.32
N VAL A 114 -30.95 56.57 -20.96
CA VAL A 114 -30.03 56.14 -22.02
C VAL A 114 -30.21 57.00 -23.26
N ALA A 115 -31.45 57.30 -23.67
CA ALA A 115 -31.71 58.20 -24.80
C ALA A 115 -31.20 59.62 -24.54
N LEU A 116 -31.33 60.11 -23.30
CA LEU A 116 -30.89 61.45 -22.88
C LEU A 116 -29.36 61.52 -22.74
N ALA A 117 -28.71 60.49 -22.19
CA ALA A 117 -27.26 60.35 -22.14
C ALA A 117 -26.63 60.26 -23.54
N SER A 118 -27.26 59.51 -24.46
CA SER A 118 -26.86 59.42 -25.87
C SER A 118 -26.99 60.77 -26.60
N ALA A 119 -28.01 61.57 -26.26
CA ALA A 119 -28.22 62.91 -26.82
C ALA A 119 -27.27 63.99 -26.25
N LEU A 120 -26.74 63.81 -25.03
CA LEU A 120 -25.87 64.78 -24.36
C LEU A 120 -24.39 64.69 -24.76
N GLY A 121 -23.94 63.57 -25.32
CA GLY A 121 -22.61 63.42 -25.93
C GLY A 121 -21.42 63.39 -24.97
N GLU A 122 -20.48 62.46 -25.25
CA GLU A 122 -19.13 62.25 -24.67
C GLU A 122 -18.93 62.13 -23.14
N GLU A 123 -19.67 62.81 -22.27
CA GLU A 123 -19.45 62.77 -20.81
C GLU A 123 -20.23 61.67 -20.05
N SER A 124 -21.13 60.97 -20.73
CA SER A 124 -22.05 59.97 -20.11
C SER A 124 -21.66 58.51 -20.31
N TYR A 125 -20.36 58.22 -20.51
CA TYR A 125 -19.86 56.85 -20.75
C TYR A 125 -20.29 55.86 -19.64
N SER A 126 -20.32 56.31 -18.38
CA SER A 126 -20.71 55.46 -17.24
C SER A 126 -22.19 55.05 -17.27
N THR A 127 -23.07 55.85 -17.85
CA THR A 127 -24.51 55.60 -17.91
C THR A 127 -24.85 54.61 -19.02
N GLU A 128 -24.17 54.71 -20.17
CA GLU A 128 -24.28 53.74 -21.27
C GLU A 128 -23.68 52.38 -20.89
N GLU A 129 -22.51 52.37 -20.24
CA GLU A 129 -21.87 51.14 -19.76
C GLU A 129 -22.71 50.44 -18.69
N ASN A 130 -23.29 51.18 -17.73
CA ASN A 130 -24.21 50.61 -16.74
C ASN A 130 -25.48 50.04 -17.38
N ALA A 131 -26.03 50.70 -18.40
CA ALA A 131 -27.18 50.16 -19.13
C ALA A 131 -26.81 48.86 -19.87
N ARG A 132 -25.63 48.81 -20.49
CA ARG A 132 -25.10 47.59 -21.12
C ARG A 132 -24.92 46.45 -20.12
N LEU A 133 -24.33 46.72 -18.95
CA LEU A 133 -24.17 45.71 -17.89
C LEU A 133 -25.51 45.20 -17.37
N ARG A 134 -26.52 46.06 -17.24
CA ARG A 134 -27.88 45.65 -16.86
C ARG A 134 -28.55 44.77 -17.91
N HIS A 135 -28.35 45.07 -19.20
CA HIS A 135 -28.81 44.21 -20.29
C HIS A 135 -28.11 42.85 -20.27
N GLU A 136 -26.79 42.82 -20.08
CA GLU A 136 -26.03 41.58 -19.96
C GLU A 136 -26.46 40.74 -18.76
N LEU A 137 -26.75 41.39 -17.61
CA LEU A 137 -27.27 40.74 -16.43
C LEU A 137 -28.66 40.14 -16.68
N ALA A 138 -29.55 40.87 -17.37
CA ALA A 138 -30.86 40.36 -17.77
C ALA A 138 -30.74 39.15 -18.72
N ASP A 139 -29.85 39.22 -19.72
CA ASP A 139 -29.58 38.13 -20.66
C ASP A 139 -29.02 36.89 -19.95
N LEU A 140 -28.06 37.06 -19.04
CA LEU A 140 -27.52 35.96 -18.22
C LEU A 140 -28.61 35.36 -17.32
N THR A 141 -29.47 36.18 -16.73
CA THR A 141 -30.57 35.71 -15.88
C THR A 141 -31.56 34.87 -16.67
N THR A 142 -31.98 35.34 -17.85
CA THR A 142 -32.88 34.54 -18.73
C THR A 142 -32.23 33.23 -19.18
N ARG A 143 -30.91 33.23 -19.41
CA ARG A 143 -30.15 32.02 -19.76
C ARG A 143 -30.06 31.04 -18.60
N ILE A 144 -29.83 31.53 -17.38
CA ILE A 144 -29.86 30.71 -16.16
C ILE A 144 -31.25 30.08 -15.99
N GLU A 145 -32.32 30.87 -16.08
CA GLU A 145 -33.69 30.36 -15.97
C GLU A 145 -34.04 29.32 -17.05
N ALA A 146 -33.51 29.49 -18.27
CA ALA A 146 -33.69 28.52 -19.34
C ALA A 146 -32.98 27.20 -19.04
N VAL A 147 -31.76 27.25 -18.48
CA VAL A 147 -31.02 26.08 -18.02
C VAL A 147 -31.69 25.42 -16.82
N GLU A 148 -32.20 26.19 -15.86
CA GLU A 148 -32.95 25.65 -14.72
C GLU A 148 -34.25 24.95 -15.17
N ARG A 149 -34.96 25.54 -16.14
CA ARG A 149 -36.14 24.91 -16.76
C ARG A 149 -35.79 23.59 -17.44
N SER A 150 -34.67 23.52 -18.18
CA SER A 150 -34.23 22.27 -18.81
C SER A 150 -33.81 21.23 -17.76
N ILE A 151 -33.05 21.62 -16.73
CA ILE A 151 -32.70 20.76 -15.60
C ILE A 151 -33.96 20.20 -14.94
N LYS A 152 -34.96 21.04 -14.68
CA LYS A 152 -36.22 20.63 -14.07
C LYS A 152 -36.95 19.61 -14.94
N TYR A 153 -37.05 19.88 -16.24
CA TYR A 153 -37.65 18.96 -17.21
C TYR A 153 -36.97 17.58 -17.18
N TYR A 154 -35.63 17.52 -17.23
CA TYR A 154 -34.90 16.26 -17.16
C TYR A 154 -35.01 15.57 -15.79
N LYS A 155 -35.04 16.33 -14.69
CA LYS A 155 -35.27 15.78 -13.33
C LYS A 155 -36.66 15.16 -13.19
N GLU A 156 -37.69 15.75 -13.81
CA GLU A 156 -39.06 15.21 -13.81
C GLU A 156 -39.19 13.95 -14.67
N GLN A 157 -38.41 13.84 -15.75
CA GLN A 157 -38.35 12.62 -16.58
C GLN A 157 -37.57 11.48 -15.92
N GLN A 158 -36.63 11.79 -15.02
CA GLN A 158 -35.89 10.76 -14.28
C GLN A 158 -36.79 10.11 -13.22
N GLY A 159 -36.86 8.77 -13.26
CA GLY A 159 -37.50 8.02 -12.19
C GLY A 159 -36.78 8.24 -10.87
N THR A 160 -37.43 8.91 -9.91
CA THR A 160 -36.86 9.25 -8.60
C THR A 160 -36.34 8.03 -7.86
N ALA A 161 -37.01 6.88 -8.00
CA ALA A 161 -36.58 5.60 -7.43
C ALA A 161 -35.25 5.09 -8.01
N LEU A 162 -35.04 5.23 -9.34
CA LEU A 162 -33.80 4.83 -10.00
C LEU A 162 -32.64 5.72 -9.56
N VAL A 163 -32.84 7.03 -9.54
CA VAL A 163 -31.82 8.00 -9.09
C VAL A 163 -31.47 7.75 -7.63
N ALA A 164 -32.46 7.53 -6.76
CA ALA A 164 -32.22 7.20 -5.35
C ALA A 164 -31.50 5.85 -5.17
N GLY A 165 -31.70 4.89 -6.08
CA GLY A 165 -30.92 3.65 -6.14
C GLY A 165 -29.45 3.94 -6.47
N LEU A 166 -29.21 4.66 -7.57
CA LEU A 166 -27.85 5.02 -8.03
C LEU A 166 -27.10 5.88 -7.01
N VAL A 167 -27.78 6.80 -6.31
CA VAL A 167 -27.16 7.62 -5.25
C VAL A 167 -26.74 6.75 -4.05
N ARG A 168 -27.55 5.75 -3.67
CA ARG A 168 -27.19 4.81 -2.61
C ARG A 168 -26.00 3.93 -3.02
N GLU A 169 -26.01 3.41 -4.25
CA GLU A 169 -24.88 2.63 -4.79
C GLU A 169 -23.61 3.47 -4.87
N LYS A 170 -23.71 4.72 -5.35
CA LYS A 170 -22.58 5.67 -5.36
C LYS A 170 -22.02 5.89 -3.95
N ALA A 171 -22.88 6.13 -2.97
CA ALA A 171 -22.44 6.32 -1.58
C ALA A 171 -21.77 5.06 -1.02
N TYR A 172 -22.32 3.88 -1.32
CA TYR A 172 -21.75 2.59 -0.93
C TYR A 172 -20.34 2.39 -1.53
N TYR A 173 -20.18 2.54 -2.85
CA TYR A 173 -18.88 2.38 -3.49
C TYR A 173 -17.88 3.45 -3.09
N HIS A 174 -18.34 4.67 -2.81
CA HIS A 174 -17.46 5.71 -2.30
C HIS A 174 -16.87 5.32 -0.94
N ALA A 175 -17.69 4.82 -0.02
CA ALA A 175 -17.21 4.34 1.27
C ALA A 175 -16.23 3.17 1.12
N GLU A 176 -16.54 2.22 0.23
CA GLU A 176 -15.67 1.07 -0.03
C GLU A 176 -14.30 1.48 -0.62
N ILE A 177 -14.31 2.42 -1.58
CA ILE A 177 -13.07 2.94 -2.17
C ILE A 177 -12.22 3.65 -1.13
N GLU A 178 -12.82 4.45 -0.24
CA GLU A 178 -12.07 5.11 0.84
C GLU A 178 -11.48 4.10 1.82
N ASN A 179 -12.22 3.05 2.19
CA ASN A 179 -11.68 1.96 3.02
C ASN A 179 -10.49 1.28 2.35
N LEU A 180 -10.60 0.91 1.07
CA LEU A 180 -9.50 0.30 0.33
C LEU A 180 -8.29 1.23 0.20
N ARG A 181 -8.50 2.54 0.08
CA ARG A 181 -7.40 3.51 0.10
C ARG A 181 -6.69 3.51 1.44
N LEU A 182 -7.43 3.52 2.55
CA LEU A 182 -6.85 3.44 3.88
C LEU A 182 -6.04 2.15 4.07
N GLU A 183 -6.56 1.00 3.64
CA GLU A 183 -5.83 -0.27 3.68
C GLU A 183 -4.55 -0.24 2.83
N ILE A 184 -4.59 0.38 1.65
CA ILE A 184 -3.40 0.56 0.81
C ILE A 184 -2.37 1.44 1.52
N PHE A 185 -2.79 2.56 2.13
CA PHE A 185 -1.88 3.45 2.86
C PHE A 185 -1.26 2.75 4.06
N GLU A 186 -2.06 2.04 4.86
CA GLU A 186 -1.56 1.23 5.98
C GLU A 186 -0.59 0.14 5.49
N GLY A 187 -0.91 -0.51 4.37
CA GLY A 187 -0.03 -1.47 3.71
C GLY A 187 1.31 -0.87 3.30
N ILE A 188 1.30 0.32 2.71
CA ILE A 188 2.52 1.06 2.33
C ILE A 188 3.36 1.40 3.57
N ASP A 189 2.73 1.89 4.64
CA ASP A 189 3.43 2.22 5.89
C ASP A 189 3.99 0.98 6.58
N ASN A 190 3.26 -0.14 6.58
CA ASN A 190 3.74 -1.41 7.07
C ASN A 190 4.95 -1.93 6.28
N ILE A 191 4.93 -1.80 4.95
CA ILE A 191 6.07 -2.13 4.09
C ILE A 191 7.26 -1.23 4.43
N ARG A 192 7.05 0.09 4.59
CA ARG A 192 8.10 1.04 4.94
C ARG A 192 8.72 0.73 6.30
N ASN A 193 7.89 0.44 7.30
CA ASN A 193 8.32 0.04 8.63
C ASN A 193 9.06 -1.29 8.61
N GLY A 194 8.60 -2.26 7.80
CA GLY A 194 9.27 -3.53 7.57
C GLY A 194 10.66 -3.35 6.98
N LYS A 195 10.79 -2.52 5.94
CA LYS A 195 12.08 -2.16 5.32
C LYS A 195 13.03 -1.49 6.32
N ALA A 196 12.54 -0.56 7.13
CA ALA A 196 13.35 0.11 8.16
C ALA A 196 13.83 -0.89 9.24
N LYS A 197 12.96 -1.78 9.71
CA LYS A 197 13.32 -2.85 10.66
C LYS A 197 14.38 -3.78 10.08
N LEU A 198 14.22 -4.18 8.82
CA LEU A 198 15.19 -5.04 8.14
C LEU A 198 16.54 -4.33 8.00
N GLY A 199 16.55 -3.05 7.64
CA GLY A 199 17.75 -2.22 7.65
C GLY A 199 18.44 -2.19 9.01
N ASN A 200 17.69 -2.00 10.10
CA ASN A 200 18.24 -2.01 11.47
C ASN A 200 18.83 -3.37 11.87
N ILE A 201 18.27 -4.48 11.38
CA ILE A 201 18.80 -5.82 11.65
C ILE A 201 20.12 -6.01 10.89
N VAL A 202 20.16 -5.69 9.60
CA VAL A 202 21.35 -5.89 8.75
C VAL A 202 22.50 -4.97 9.19
N SER A 203 22.19 -3.75 9.64
CA SER A 203 23.19 -2.82 10.19
C SER A 203 23.59 -3.12 11.64
N SER A 204 22.91 -4.06 12.31
CA SER A 204 23.22 -4.38 13.70
C SER A 204 24.55 -5.11 13.85
N GLU A 205 25.27 -4.79 14.91
CA GLU A 205 26.52 -5.49 15.28
C GLU A 205 26.30 -6.99 15.51
N LYS A 206 25.11 -7.37 16.00
CA LYS A 206 24.74 -8.78 16.20
C LYS A 206 24.74 -9.57 14.90
N TYR A 207 24.24 -8.98 13.82
CA TYR A 207 24.23 -9.61 12.50
C TYR A 207 25.65 -9.78 11.96
N ALA A 208 26.48 -8.74 12.07
CA ALA A 208 27.89 -8.80 11.70
C ALA A 208 28.66 -9.87 12.50
N HIS A 209 28.40 -9.97 13.81
CA HIS A 209 29.01 -10.99 14.66
C HIS A 209 28.64 -12.41 14.23
N ILE A 210 27.35 -12.66 13.92
CA ILE A 210 26.91 -13.98 13.42
C ILE A 210 27.64 -14.32 12.12
N LEU A 211 27.75 -13.40 11.17
CA LEU A 211 28.48 -13.62 9.93
C LEU A 211 29.97 -13.93 10.18
N HIS A 212 30.60 -13.24 11.13
CA HIS A 212 31.98 -13.52 11.53
C HIS A 212 32.14 -14.94 12.10
N THR A 213 31.24 -15.37 12.99
CA THR A 213 31.29 -16.72 13.56
C THR A 213 31.07 -17.82 12.51
N ILE A 214 30.25 -17.56 11.49
CA ILE A 214 30.06 -18.47 10.35
C ILE A 214 31.35 -18.58 9.53
N ALA A 215 32.05 -17.46 9.31
CA ALA A 215 33.33 -17.44 8.63
C ALA A 215 34.41 -18.23 9.40
N GLU A 216 34.51 -18.01 10.72
CA GLU A 216 35.41 -18.77 11.60
C GLU A 216 35.14 -20.27 11.54
N HIS A 217 33.87 -20.67 11.68
CA HIS A 217 33.47 -22.07 11.60
C HIS A 217 33.88 -22.70 10.26
N SER A 218 33.69 -21.96 9.15
CA SER A 218 34.07 -22.41 7.82
C SER A 218 35.59 -22.60 7.69
N ALA A 219 36.39 -21.68 8.23
CA ALA A 219 37.85 -21.81 8.26
C ALA A 219 38.32 -23.03 9.06
N VAL A 220 37.73 -23.26 10.25
CA VAL A 220 38.02 -24.44 11.08
C VAL A 220 37.66 -25.74 10.35
N GLN A 221 36.50 -25.78 9.70
CA GLN A 221 36.05 -26.95 8.95
C GLN A 221 37.02 -27.28 7.80
N HIS A 222 37.54 -26.27 7.10
CA HIS A 222 38.53 -26.47 6.05
C HIS A 222 39.88 -26.97 6.60
N LEU A 223 40.35 -26.44 7.72
CA LEU A 223 41.53 -26.97 8.41
C LEU A 223 41.33 -28.45 8.81
N TYR A 224 40.17 -28.78 9.38
CA TYR A 224 39.86 -30.15 9.77
C TYR A 224 39.89 -31.11 8.56
N HIS A 225 39.29 -30.72 7.43
CA HIS A 225 39.33 -31.51 6.20
C HIS A 225 40.76 -31.69 5.67
N LYS A 226 41.59 -30.66 5.73
CA LYS A 226 43.02 -30.74 5.36
C LYS A 226 43.76 -31.73 6.27
N LEU A 227 43.66 -31.58 7.59
CA LEU A 227 44.32 -32.47 8.56
C LEU A 227 43.89 -33.93 8.36
N ARG A 228 42.60 -34.16 8.09
CA ARG A 228 42.08 -35.49 7.79
C ARG A 228 42.65 -36.05 6.48
N SER A 229 42.80 -35.22 5.46
CA SER A 229 43.44 -35.60 4.19
C SER A 229 44.91 -35.96 4.40
N ASP A 230 45.65 -35.15 5.16
CA ASP A 230 47.06 -35.37 5.47
C ASP A 230 47.27 -36.66 6.28
N MET A 231 46.40 -36.90 7.27
CA MET A 231 46.39 -38.15 8.04
C MET A 231 46.14 -39.37 7.13
N ASN A 232 45.15 -39.29 6.24
CA ASN A 232 44.87 -40.37 5.27
C ASN A 232 46.06 -40.59 4.32
N HIS A 233 46.74 -39.52 3.91
CA HIS A 233 47.95 -39.61 3.09
C HIS A 233 49.10 -40.28 3.86
N LEU A 234 49.32 -39.92 5.13
CA LEU A 234 50.31 -40.56 5.99
C LEU A 234 50.03 -42.06 6.14
N PHE A 235 48.77 -42.45 6.40
CA PHE A 235 48.39 -43.86 6.46
C PHE A 235 48.68 -44.61 5.15
N LYS A 236 48.38 -44.01 4.00
CA LYS A 236 48.72 -44.60 2.69
C LYS A 236 50.23 -44.78 2.54
N THR A 237 51.01 -43.71 2.74
CA THR A 237 52.48 -43.77 2.63
C THR A 237 53.14 -44.72 3.64
N PHE A 238 52.52 -44.93 4.81
CA PHE A 238 52.97 -45.91 5.79
C PHE A 238 52.71 -47.33 5.31
N ASN A 239 51.50 -47.59 4.79
CA ASN A 239 51.13 -48.91 4.27
C ASN A 239 51.87 -49.28 2.96
N ASP A 240 52.20 -48.28 2.13
CA ASP A 240 52.92 -48.47 0.86
C ASP A 240 54.42 -48.74 1.06
N LYS A 241 54.98 -48.38 2.23
CA LYS A 241 56.37 -48.73 2.58
C LYS A 241 56.42 -50.23 2.89
N THR A 242 56.96 -51.00 1.94
CA THR A 242 57.27 -52.41 2.15
C THR A 242 58.15 -52.55 3.41
N PRO A 243 57.84 -53.51 4.30
CA PRO A 243 58.63 -53.70 5.52
C PRO A 243 60.09 -53.89 5.15
N PRO A 244 61.03 -53.23 5.86
CA PRO A 244 62.44 -53.29 5.52
C PRO A 244 62.89 -54.75 5.49
N LYS A 245 63.33 -55.23 4.32
CA LYS A 245 63.91 -56.57 4.16
C LYS A 245 65.18 -56.64 5.02
N ASN A 246 65.05 -57.30 6.18
CA ASN A 246 66.14 -57.82 7.01
C ASN A 246 67.35 -56.89 7.22
N SER A 247 67.21 -55.77 7.96
CA SER A 247 68.38 -55.15 8.58
C SER A 247 68.56 -55.66 10.01
N LYS A 248 69.41 -56.68 10.17
CA LYS A 248 69.92 -57.12 11.48
C LYS A 248 70.93 -56.10 12.00
N HIS A 249 70.51 -54.86 12.26
CA HIS A 249 71.37 -53.89 12.94
C HIS A 249 71.25 -54.10 14.45
N ALA A 250 72.33 -54.63 15.03
CA ALA A 250 72.49 -54.77 16.46
C ALA A 250 72.33 -53.39 17.14
N ARG A 251 71.44 -53.31 18.14
CA ARG A 251 71.24 -52.13 18.98
C ARG A 251 72.54 -51.86 19.76
N LYS A 252 73.39 -50.98 19.23
CA LYS A 252 74.48 -50.37 20.00
C LYS A 252 73.89 -49.43 21.05
N PRO A 253 74.54 -49.21 22.21
CA PRO A 253 74.08 -48.22 23.18
C PRO A 253 74.03 -46.86 22.49
N GLU A 254 72.82 -46.30 22.38
CA GLU A 254 72.60 -45.01 21.74
C GLU A 254 73.32 -43.93 22.55
N ASN A 255 74.22 -43.21 21.88
CA ASN A 255 74.85 -42.02 22.43
C ASN A 255 73.73 -41.06 22.85
N THR A 256 73.72 -40.64 24.12
CA THR A 256 72.67 -39.76 24.67
C THR A 256 72.53 -38.47 23.87
N GLU A 257 73.65 -37.93 23.36
CA GLU A 257 73.68 -36.77 22.45
C GLU A 257 72.96 -37.02 21.13
N ILE A 258 73.12 -38.20 20.52
CA ILE A 258 72.46 -38.56 19.26
C ILE A 258 70.95 -38.68 19.48
N ARG A 259 70.53 -39.29 20.59
CA ARG A 259 69.11 -39.36 20.96
C ARG A 259 68.51 -37.97 21.18
N ASN A 260 69.23 -37.08 21.87
CA ASN A 260 68.80 -35.69 22.08
C ASN A 260 68.65 -34.93 20.74
N LEU A 261 69.56 -35.14 19.78
CA LEU A 261 69.45 -34.53 18.44
C LEU A 261 68.24 -35.08 17.64
N TYR A 262 67.93 -36.38 17.77
CA TYR A 262 66.72 -36.96 17.16
C TYR A 262 65.44 -36.38 17.76
N GLU A 263 65.39 -36.23 19.08
CA GLU A 263 64.27 -35.62 19.79
C GLU A 263 64.12 -34.14 19.42
N GLN A 264 65.23 -33.39 19.35
CA GLN A 264 65.23 -32.00 18.90
C GLN A 264 64.71 -31.86 17.45
N LYS A 265 65.15 -32.74 16.54
CA LYS A 265 64.64 -32.77 15.17
C LYS A 265 63.14 -33.09 15.12
N GLN A 266 62.67 -34.02 15.95
CA GLN A 266 61.26 -34.37 16.03
C GLN A 266 60.42 -33.20 16.55
N ASN A 267 60.89 -32.51 17.60
CA ASN A 267 60.23 -31.34 18.15
C ASN A 267 60.17 -30.20 17.14
N ALA A 268 61.28 -29.91 16.45
CA ALA A 268 61.32 -28.91 15.39
C ALA A 268 60.38 -29.24 14.21
N ALA A 269 60.20 -30.54 13.89
CA ALA A 269 59.26 -30.96 12.86
C ALA A 269 57.79 -30.82 13.29
N ILE A 270 57.49 -31.01 14.57
CA ILE A 270 56.15 -30.77 15.14
C ILE A 270 55.84 -29.27 15.10
N GLU A 271 56.74 -28.44 15.62
CA GLU A 271 56.59 -26.98 15.65
C GLU A 271 56.40 -26.39 14.24
N LEU A 272 57.20 -26.86 13.27
CA LEU A 272 57.07 -26.43 11.87
C LEU A 272 55.69 -26.79 11.28
N ASN A 273 55.13 -27.95 11.63
CA ASN A 273 53.80 -28.34 11.19
C ASN A 273 52.69 -27.53 11.88
N GLU A 274 52.85 -27.19 13.16
CA GLU A 274 51.93 -26.30 13.89
C GLU A 274 51.89 -24.93 13.22
N VAL A 275 53.05 -24.31 12.98
CA VAL A 275 53.15 -23.01 12.27
C VAL A 275 52.53 -23.07 10.88
N ARG A 276 52.71 -24.17 10.13
CA ARG A 276 52.07 -24.35 8.82
C ARG A 276 50.55 -24.47 8.91
N ASN A 277 50.03 -25.10 9.96
CA ASN A 277 48.60 -25.25 10.18
C ASN A 277 47.97 -23.94 10.63
N GLU A 278 48.62 -23.19 11.51
CA GLU A 278 48.22 -21.84 11.90
C GLU A 278 48.19 -20.90 10.70
N LYS A 279 49.27 -20.89 9.89
CA LYS A 279 49.29 -20.11 8.65
C LYS A 279 48.11 -20.46 7.74
N TYR A 280 47.89 -21.75 7.48
CA TYR A 280 46.75 -22.20 6.66
C TYR A 280 45.40 -21.80 7.26
N TYR A 281 45.24 -21.87 8.57
CA TYR A 281 44.02 -21.44 9.26
C TYR A 281 43.79 -19.94 9.09
N THR A 282 44.81 -19.12 9.36
CA THR A 282 44.71 -17.64 9.25
C THR A 282 44.42 -17.18 7.82
N GLU A 283 45.02 -17.80 6.81
CA GLU A 283 44.73 -17.52 5.39
C GLU A 283 43.28 -17.84 5.04
N ASN A 284 42.77 -18.98 5.49
CA ASN A 284 41.37 -19.34 5.27
C ASN A 284 40.42 -18.44 6.06
N LEU A 285 40.76 -18.11 7.31
CA LEU A 285 39.97 -17.19 8.13
C LEU A 285 39.83 -15.84 7.43
N ALA A 286 40.93 -15.24 6.97
CA ALA A 286 40.90 -13.99 6.23
C ALA A 286 40.00 -14.07 4.99
N LYS A 287 40.10 -15.18 4.24
CA LYS A 287 39.26 -15.42 3.05
C LYS A 287 37.77 -15.57 3.37
N TYR A 288 37.40 -16.35 4.38
CA TYR A 288 35.99 -16.54 4.72
C TYR A 288 35.40 -15.30 5.39
N THR A 289 36.20 -14.57 6.17
CA THR A 289 35.78 -13.30 6.76
C THR A 289 35.54 -12.24 5.67
N SER A 290 36.40 -12.15 4.65
CA SER A 290 36.17 -11.23 3.53
C SER A 290 34.91 -11.60 2.73
N LEU A 291 34.65 -12.89 2.50
CA LEU A 291 33.41 -13.35 1.86
C LEU A 291 32.18 -13.02 2.69
N ALA A 292 32.24 -13.21 4.01
CA ALA A 292 31.14 -12.87 4.91
C ALA A 292 30.85 -11.36 4.93
N MET A 293 31.88 -10.51 4.83
CA MET A 293 31.72 -9.05 4.69
C MET A 293 31.07 -8.68 3.34
N ILE A 294 31.45 -9.35 2.25
CA ILE A 294 30.82 -9.16 0.94
C ILE A 294 29.33 -9.55 0.99
N ASP A 295 29.01 -10.68 1.62
CA ASP A 295 27.61 -11.10 1.80
C ASP A 295 26.81 -10.11 2.68
N GLN A 296 27.46 -9.48 3.67
CA GLN A 296 26.85 -8.39 4.44
C GLN A 296 26.55 -7.17 3.57
N ILE A 297 27.49 -6.77 2.71
CA ILE A 297 27.32 -5.65 1.77
C ILE A 297 26.18 -5.96 0.78
N GLU A 298 26.08 -7.20 0.28
CA GLU A 298 24.98 -7.62 -0.59
C GLU A 298 23.63 -7.53 0.12
N ALA A 299 23.54 -7.99 1.37
CA ALA A 299 22.34 -7.85 2.18
C ALA A 299 21.98 -6.36 2.40
N MET A 300 22.97 -5.51 2.66
CA MET A 300 22.78 -4.06 2.79
C MET A 300 22.30 -3.42 1.48
N ASN A 301 22.83 -3.84 0.34
CA ASN A 301 22.39 -3.38 -0.98
C ASN A 301 20.93 -3.72 -1.24
N GLN A 302 20.48 -4.92 -0.90
CA GLN A 302 19.06 -5.28 -1.04
C GLN A 302 18.15 -4.37 -0.20
N VAL A 303 18.58 -3.98 1.00
CA VAL A 303 17.85 -2.99 1.82
C VAL A 303 17.87 -1.62 1.15
N LEU A 304 19.02 -1.19 0.65
CA LEU A 304 19.24 0.12 0.08
C LEU A 304 18.42 0.31 -1.21
N VAL A 305 18.41 -0.69 -2.09
CA VAL A 305 17.52 -0.76 -3.27
C VAL A 305 16.06 -0.74 -2.83
N SER A 306 15.71 -1.46 -1.76
CA SER A 306 14.35 -1.44 -1.21
C SER A 306 13.94 -0.06 -0.69
N LEU A 307 14.89 0.77 -0.26
CA LEU A 307 14.69 2.16 0.19
C LEU A 307 14.77 3.18 -0.97
N GLY A 308 15.11 2.74 -2.18
CA GLY A 308 15.20 3.58 -3.38
C GLY A 308 16.58 4.19 -3.65
N GLY A 309 17.64 3.67 -3.03
CA GLY A 309 19.02 4.05 -3.33
C GLY A 309 19.64 3.24 -4.47
N GLU A 310 20.85 3.62 -4.89
CA GLU A 310 21.63 2.96 -5.93
C GLU A 310 22.46 1.79 -5.38
N GLU A 311 22.44 0.66 -6.09
CA GLU A 311 23.17 -0.55 -5.70
C GLU A 311 24.69 -0.40 -5.95
N LEU A 312 25.50 -0.86 -5.00
CA LEU A 312 26.94 -1.05 -5.20
C LEU A 312 27.20 -2.35 -5.97
N ASP A 313 28.08 -2.35 -6.97
CA ASP A 313 28.41 -3.57 -7.72
C ASP A 313 29.25 -4.55 -6.87
N VAL A 314 28.58 -5.52 -6.26
CA VAL A 314 29.19 -6.55 -5.42
C VAL A 314 30.00 -7.56 -6.25
N ASN A 315 29.71 -7.68 -7.55
CA ASN A 315 30.35 -8.68 -8.41
C ASN A 315 31.80 -8.30 -8.72
N GLU A 316 32.08 -7.01 -8.86
CA GLU A 316 33.44 -6.48 -9.03
C GLU A 316 34.30 -6.79 -7.79
N LEU A 317 33.76 -6.54 -6.59
CA LEU A 317 34.42 -6.86 -5.31
C LEU A 317 34.69 -8.36 -5.14
N ARG A 318 33.74 -9.22 -5.53
CA ARG A 318 33.95 -10.69 -5.52
C ARG A 318 35.07 -11.09 -6.48
N ALA A 319 35.11 -10.51 -7.68
CA ALA A 319 36.13 -10.81 -8.69
C ALA A 319 37.54 -10.40 -8.22
N GLU A 320 37.68 -9.23 -7.60
CA GLU A 320 38.97 -8.73 -7.08
C GLU A 320 39.55 -9.63 -5.98
N PHE A 321 38.71 -10.08 -5.05
CA PHE A 321 39.11 -10.95 -3.94
C PHE A 321 39.37 -12.40 -4.35
N LEU A 322 38.64 -12.93 -5.33
CA LEU A 322 38.87 -14.28 -5.84
C LEU A 322 40.15 -14.35 -6.70
N ASN A 323 40.43 -13.32 -7.49
CA ASN A 323 41.62 -13.27 -8.36
C ASN A 323 42.92 -13.01 -7.58
N SER A 324 42.88 -12.24 -6.50
CA SER A 324 44.05 -11.96 -5.67
C SER A 324 44.59 -13.18 -4.90
N ASN A 325 43.76 -14.21 -4.69
CA ASN A 325 44.16 -15.40 -3.94
C ASN A 325 44.70 -16.56 -4.81
N ASP A 326 44.54 -16.52 -6.14
CA ASP A 326 45.07 -17.57 -7.04
C ASP A 326 46.39 -17.16 -7.74
N SER A 327 46.77 -15.89 -7.69
CA SER A 327 48.04 -15.37 -8.23
C SER A 327 49.29 -15.77 -7.43
N GLY A 328 49.13 -16.42 -6.27
CA GLY A 328 50.23 -16.91 -5.43
C GLY A 328 50.64 -18.37 -5.66
N LYS A 329 49.96 -19.14 -6.53
CA LYS A 329 50.39 -20.51 -6.87
C LYS A 329 51.50 -20.46 -7.93
N ASN A 330 52.73 -20.31 -7.44
CA ASN A 330 53.93 -20.79 -8.13
C ASN A 330 53.70 -22.25 -8.55
N SER A 331 53.36 -22.47 -9.82
CA SER A 331 53.48 -23.77 -10.47
C SER A 331 54.95 -24.06 -10.70
N PRO A 332 55.55 -25.10 -10.09
CA PRO A 332 56.87 -25.53 -10.49
C PRO A 332 56.72 -26.31 -11.82
N SER A 333 57.30 -25.73 -12.87
CA SER A 333 57.98 -26.43 -13.97
C SER A 333 57.56 -27.89 -14.26
N SER A 334 56.86 -28.12 -15.36
CA SER A 334 57.07 -29.35 -16.13
C SER A 334 57.27 -29.02 -17.61
N THR A 335 58.54 -28.91 -17.97
CA THR A 335 59.05 -28.88 -19.33
C THR A 335 58.78 -30.24 -20.02
N ARG A 336 58.18 -30.18 -21.21
CA ARG A 336 58.28 -31.13 -22.35
C ARG A 336 58.04 -32.63 -22.11
N LYS A 337 57.06 -33.17 -22.85
CA LYS A 337 57.36 -34.04 -24.01
C LYS A 337 56.16 -34.10 -24.98
N ASN A 338 56.44 -33.66 -26.20
CA ASN A 338 55.66 -33.94 -27.41
C ASN A 338 55.71 -35.44 -27.70
N HIS A 339 54.57 -36.07 -27.97
CA HIS A 339 54.46 -37.17 -28.93
C HIS A 339 53.07 -37.15 -29.61
N SER A 340 53.07 -36.56 -30.80
CA SER A 340 52.49 -37.09 -32.05
C SER A 340 51.45 -38.22 -31.99
N SER A 341 50.23 -37.89 -32.45
CA SER A 341 49.41 -38.59 -33.46
C SER A 341 49.33 -40.14 -33.45
N SER A 342 48.15 -40.71 -33.23
CA SER A 342 47.20 -41.02 -34.32
C SER A 342 45.89 -41.65 -33.79
N PRO A 343 44.82 -41.67 -34.61
CA PRO A 343 43.43 -41.92 -34.20
C PRO A 343 43.03 -43.39 -34.41
N ASP A 344 42.08 -43.89 -33.61
CA ASP A 344 40.99 -44.71 -34.17
C ASP A 344 39.88 -45.03 -33.13
N SER A 345 38.70 -44.48 -33.42
CA SER A 345 37.42 -45.17 -33.49
C SER A 345 36.66 -45.65 -32.22
N PRO A 346 35.31 -45.75 -32.32
CA PRO A 346 34.36 -45.37 -31.26
C PRO A 346 33.56 -46.56 -30.70
N LYS A 347 32.81 -46.35 -29.60
CA LYS A 347 31.43 -46.89 -29.39
C LYS A 347 30.82 -46.51 -28.03
N ASN A 348 29.69 -45.81 -28.11
CA ASN A 348 28.42 -46.10 -27.45
C ASN A 348 28.40 -46.59 -25.98
N LYS A 349 27.76 -45.80 -25.10
CA LYS A 349 26.34 -46.04 -24.72
C LYS A 349 25.83 -44.97 -23.77
N VAL A 350 24.83 -44.24 -24.26
CA VAL A 350 23.79 -43.59 -23.47
C VAL A 350 23.12 -44.64 -22.59
N ARG A 351 23.02 -44.37 -21.29
CA ARG A 351 22.04 -45.00 -20.41
C ARG A 351 21.37 -43.91 -19.56
N THR A 352 20.31 -43.36 -20.13
CA THR A 352 19.20 -42.83 -19.37
C THR A 352 18.58 -43.98 -18.56
N ARG A 353 18.47 -43.81 -17.25
CA ARG A 353 17.45 -44.55 -16.50
C ARG A 353 16.89 -43.71 -15.38
N THR A 354 15.62 -43.43 -15.58
CA THR A 354 14.63 -42.80 -14.72
C THR A 354 14.19 -43.71 -13.58
N LYS A 355 13.56 -43.07 -12.58
CA LYS A 355 12.57 -43.58 -11.61
C LYS A 355 13.05 -44.42 -10.42
N GLY A 356 12.94 -43.80 -9.25
CA GLY A 356 12.75 -44.41 -7.94
C GLY A 356 13.14 -43.39 -6.87
N GLY A 357 12.31 -42.95 -5.93
CA GLY A 357 10.93 -43.18 -5.58
C GLY A 357 10.72 -42.32 -4.33
N LEU A 358 9.67 -41.49 -4.31
CA LEU A 358 9.31 -40.74 -3.11
C LEU A 358 8.79 -41.73 -2.04
N PRO A 359 9.28 -41.70 -0.80
CA PRO A 359 8.50 -42.18 0.33
C PRO A 359 7.54 -41.08 0.78
N THR A 360 6.27 -41.23 0.44
CA THR A 360 5.16 -40.58 1.12
C THR A 360 4.80 -41.35 2.39
N SER A 361 4.25 -40.63 3.37
CA SER A 361 3.56 -41.10 4.59
C SER A 361 4.42 -41.35 5.83
N ARG A 362 4.25 -40.46 6.83
CA ARG A 362 3.58 -40.83 8.08
C ARG A 362 2.98 -39.59 8.76
N ARG A 363 1.66 -39.49 8.64
CA ARG A 363 0.77 -38.63 9.42
C ARG A 363 0.47 -39.33 10.74
N SER A 364 0.92 -38.81 11.87
CA SER A 364 0.44 -39.23 13.19
C SER A 364 -0.84 -38.45 13.52
N LYS A 365 -1.93 -39.18 13.71
CA LYS A 365 -3.14 -38.72 14.41
C LYS A 365 -2.85 -38.73 15.90
N THR A 366 -3.04 -37.61 16.59
CA THR A 366 -3.40 -37.63 18.01
C THR A 366 -4.67 -36.82 18.18
N SER A 367 -5.71 -37.56 18.54
CA SER A 367 -6.95 -37.07 19.11
C SER A 367 -6.71 -36.62 20.54
N TYR A 368 -7.19 -35.45 20.92
CA TYR A 368 -7.89 -35.29 22.19
C TYR A 368 -8.93 -34.18 22.00
N GLY A 369 -10.20 -34.59 22.08
CA GLY A 369 -11.29 -33.68 22.28
C GLY A 369 -11.39 -33.32 23.77
N MET A 370 -11.59 -32.05 24.04
CA MET A 370 -12.35 -31.57 25.18
C MET A 370 -13.24 -30.46 24.65
N ARG A 371 -14.55 -30.71 24.72
CA ARG A 371 -15.68 -29.77 24.66
C ARG A 371 -16.46 -30.01 25.96
N PRO A 372 -17.39 -29.13 26.33
CA PRO A 372 -17.43 -27.68 26.20
C PRO A 372 -17.02 -26.98 27.51
#